data_AF-A0A916Q9Y0-F1
#
_entry.id   AF-A0A916Q9Y0-F1
#
_cell.length_a   1.000
_cell.length_b   1.000
_cell.length_c   1.000
_cell.angle_alpha   90.00
_cell.angle_beta   90.00
_cell.angle_gamma   90.00
#
_symmetry.space_group_name_H-M   'P 1'
#
loop_
_entity.id
_entity.type
_entity.pdbx_description
1 polymer ?
#
loop_
_entity_poly.entity_id
_entity_poly.type
_entity_poly.pdbx_seq_one_letter_code
_entity_poly.pdbx_strand_id
1 'polypeptide(L)'
;MNLSEMLCYADIGLLDTIAKQYACECSSHSKNELIQAILSALHRKDSFDPFISELNDGEIGLLNRLLFDRRSYYSLEELTAFVSQAVKERPGRVGGEQQEQEISPREMIAKFRRRGWLFNGHSQQTRHLFRMPEDIKKRFCDSFASHLSRQLVYIDQPEAYRDEQMIIGRDVWQFLRFVHHHEVALTVEGTMYKRTQEQLMAAFHVKEELIKSRGWRFGYGRRFKDYPSRLSLIYDYCYFTGLIAETEKGLQLTEKGTKKVLRELKEDPAEIYRFWLKLYKGPIPNLQALVQWLYRLCRTWTTADSLQSSLVKMIQPFYYDQPEQILRERILHMMMHLGLLQIGEDRELGMVVRISELGDRILSGAYIPEEEKIELEETVPLLWEQD
;
A
#
# COMPACT_ATOMS: atom_id res chain seq x y z
N MET A 1 -1.29 -16.25 18.11
CA MET A 1 -0.57 -17.51 18.39
C MET A 1 0.85 -17.36 17.91
N ASN A 2 1.78 -17.71 18.80
CA ASN A 2 3.21 -17.64 18.55
C ASN A 2 3.72 -18.96 17.96
N LEU A 3 4.97 -18.98 17.51
CA LEU A 3 5.59 -20.14 16.90
C LEU A 3 5.60 -21.34 17.86
N SER A 4 5.91 -21.12 19.14
CA SER A 4 5.97 -22.18 20.15
C SER A 4 4.66 -22.99 20.24
N GLU A 5 3.51 -22.31 20.22
CA GLU A 5 2.20 -22.94 20.21
C GLU A 5 1.98 -23.73 18.91
N MET A 6 2.35 -23.16 17.76
CA MET A 6 2.17 -23.81 16.46
C MET A 6 3.00 -25.09 16.32
N LEU A 7 4.25 -25.08 16.82
CA LEU A 7 5.13 -26.25 16.80
C LEU A 7 4.59 -27.40 17.67
N CYS A 8 3.88 -27.11 18.76
CA CYS A 8 3.22 -28.13 19.58
C CYS A 8 2.14 -28.90 18.79
N TYR A 9 1.43 -28.24 17.87
CA TYR A 9 0.38 -28.86 17.04
C TYR A 9 0.90 -29.44 15.73
N ALA A 10 2.10 -29.07 15.28
CA ALA A 10 2.72 -29.63 14.08
C ALA A 10 3.01 -31.14 14.22
N ASP A 11 2.90 -31.86 13.11
CA ASP A 11 3.31 -33.26 13.04
C ASP A 11 4.85 -33.39 13.02
N ILE A 12 5.35 -34.57 13.41
CA ILE A 12 6.79 -34.81 13.53
C ILE A 12 7.52 -34.71 12.18
N GLY A 13 6.85 -35.01 11.07
CA GLY A 13 7.44 -34.92 9.73
C GLY A 13 7.67 -33.47 9.30
N LEU A 14 6.72 -32.58 9.58
CA LEU A 14 6.90 -31.14 9.39
C LEU A 14 8.02 -30.59 10.27
N LEU A 15 8.06 -30.99 11.55
CA LEU A 15 9.11 -30.56 12.47
C LEU A 15 10.50 -31.02 11.99
N ASP A 16 10.66 -32.27 11.59
CA ASP A 16 11.93 -32.79 11.03
C ASP A 16 12.35 -32.03 9.76
N THR A 17 11.39 -31.68 8.90
CA THR A 17 11.65 -30.88 7.70
C THR A 17 12.14 -29.46 8.04
N ILE A 18 11.51 -28.81 9.02
CA ILE A 18 11.91 -27.47 9.48
C ILE A 18 13.31 -27.56 10.12
N ALA A 19 13.54 -28.53 11.01
CA ALA A 19 14.83 -28.71 11.66
C ALA A 19 15.98 -28.89 10.65
N LYS A 20 15.77 -29.68 9.59
CA LYS A 20 16.73 -29.83 8.48
C LYS A 20 16.98 -28.52 7.74
N GLN A 21 15.94 -27.73 7.48
CA GLN A 21 16.05 -26.46 6.77
C GLN A 21 16.92 -25.43 7.51
N TYR A 22 16.94 -25.47 8.85
CA TYR A 22 17.77 -24.60 9.68
C TYR A 22 19.06 -25.27 10.19
N ALA A 23 19.38 -26.48 9.69
CA ALA A 23 20.52 -27.28 10.10
C ALA A 23 20.61 -27.47 11.63
N CYS A 24 19.48 -27.78 12.27
CA CYS A 24 19.41 -28.03 13.70
C CYS A 24 20.06 -29.36 14.10
N GLU A 25 20.94 -29.34 15.10
CA GLU A 25 21.50 -30.55 15.71
C GLU A 25 20.52 -31.13 16.74
N CYS A 26 19.74 -32.16 16.35
CA CYS A 26 18.73 -32.79 17.22
C CYS A 26 18.37 -34.21 16.77
N SER A 27 17.78 -35.01 17.67
CA SER A 27 17.24 -36.34 17.33
C SER A 27 15.90 -36.21 16.62
N SER A 28 15.79 -36.77 15.41
CA SER A 28 14.53 -36.82 14.63
C SER A 28 13.40 -37.61 15.31
N HIS A 29 13.68 -38.34 16.40
CA HIS A 29 12.70 -39.19 17.09
C HIS A 29 12.03 -38.52 18.29
N SER A 30 12.54 -37.39 18.78
CA SER A 30 11.98 -36.67 19.93
C SER A 30 11.30 -35.39 19.48
N LYS A 31 9.97 -35.36 19.54
CA LYS A 31 9.18 -34.17 19.19
C LYS A 31 9.63 -32.95 20.02
N ASN A 32 9.86 -33.14 21.30
CA ASN A 32 10.27 -32.05 22.18
C ASN A 32 11.67 -31.53 21.83
N GLU A 33 12.62 -32.40 21.50
CA GLU A 33 13.96 -31.96 21.05
C GLU A 33 13.88 -31.19 19.73
N LEU A 34 13.08 -31.66 18.77
CA LEU A 34 12.84 -30.95 17.51
C LEU A 34 12.27 -29.55 17.76
N ILE A 35 11.24 -29.43 18.61
CA ILE A 35 10.62 -28.14 18.94
C ILE A 35 11.65 -27.19 19.56
N GLN A 36 12.43 -27.65 20.54
CA GLN A 36 13.43 -26.81 21.22
C GLN A 36 14.56 -26.38 20.27
N ALA A 37 15.04 -27.29 19.42
CA ALA A 37 16.09 -26.98 18.45
C ALA A 37 15.59 -25.98 17.40
N ILE A 38 14.37 -26.15 16.88
CA ILE A 38 13.74 -25.21 15.94
C ILE A 38 13.55 -23.85 16.58
N LEU A 39 13.00 -23.77 17.80
CA LEU A 39 12.81 -22.50 18.51
C LEU A 39 14.15 -21.79 18.73
N SER A 40 15.19 -22.53 19.16
CA SER A 40 16.53 -21.98 19.34
C SER A 40 17.10 -21.43 18.04
N ALA A 41 17.04 -22.22 16.95
CA ALA A 41 17.57 -21.83 15.64
C ALA A 41 16.82 -20.62 15.06
N LEU A 42 15.49 -20.63 15.16
CA LEU A 42 14.64 -19.56 14.68
C LEU A 42 14.81 -18.32 15.53
N HIS A 43 14.93 -18.36 16.86
CA HIS A 43 15.07 -17.15 17.68
C HIS A 43 16.38 -16.35 17.47
N ARG A 44 17.38 -16.90 16.77
CA ARG A 44 18.62 -16.18 16.46
C ARG A 44 18.33 -14.94 15.59
N LYS A 45 18.97 -13.81 15.90
CA LYS A 45 18.71 -12.52 15.23
C LYS A 45 18.85 -12.59 13.71
N ASP A 46 19.82 -13.35 13.22
CA ASP A 46 20.18 -13.40 11.80
C ASP A 46 19.59 -14.62 11.08
N SER A 47 18.65 -15.34 11.72
CA SER A 47 18.07 -16.58 11.16
C SER A 47 17.35 -16.38 9.83
N PHE A 48 16.90 -15.16 9.55
CA PHE A 48 16.12 -14.82 8.36
C PHE A 48 16.95 -14.15 7.27
N ASP A 49 18.11 -13.57 7.59
CA ASP A 49 18.93 -12.81 6.65
C ASP A 49 19.29 -13.61 5.38
N PRO A 50 19.76 -14.88 5.48
CA PRO A 50 20.06 -15.69 4.28
C PRO A 50 18.83 -15.92 3.41
N PHE A 51 17.68 -16.15 4.04
CA PHE A 51 16.44 -16.39 3.31
C PHE A 51 15.93 -15.13 2.62
N ILE A 52 16.07 -13.97 3.27
CA ILE A 52 15.66 -12.67 2.73
C ILE A 52 16.45 -12.34 1.46
N SER A 53 17.78 -12.58 1.46
CA SER A 53 18.61 -12.34 0.28
C SER A 53 18.30 -13.25 -0.91
N GLU A 54 17.66 -14.40 -0.66
CA GLU A 54 17.33 -15.40 -1.68
C GLU A 54 15.87 -15.35 -2.14
N LEU A 55 15.05 -14.42 -1.61
CA LEU A 55 13.64 -14.34 -2.01
C LEU A 55 13.54 -13.87 -3.46
N ASN A 56 12.80 -14.64 -4.27
CA ASN A 56 12.37 -14.15 -5.57
C ASN A 56 11.18 -13.19 -5.43
N ASP A 57 10.81 -12.54 -6.53
CA ASP A 57 9.77 -11.50 -6.53
C ASP A 57 8.39 -12.00 -6.09
N GLY A 58 8.00 -13.21 -6.50
CA GLY A 58 6.74 -13.81 -6.07
C GLY A 58 6.72 -14.11 -4.57
N GLU A 59 7.86 -14.55 -4.02
CA GLU A 59 8.03 -14.77 -2.59
C GLU A 59 8.00 -13.46 -1.80
N ILE A 60 8.62 -12.40 -2.31
CA ILE A 60 8.54 -11.04 -1.73
C ILE A 60 7.10 -10.55 -1.73
N GLY A 61 6.36 -10.74 -2.82
CA GLY A 61 4.95 -10.37 -2.93
C GLY A 61 4.08 -11.08 -1.90
N LEU A 62 4.21 -12.41 -1.80
CA LEU A 62 3.48 -13.22 -0.80
C LEU A 62 3.86 -12.80 0.62
N LEU A 63 5.16 -12.66 0.91
CA LEU A 63 5.65 -12.27 2.24
C LEU A 63 5.09 -10.90 2.63
N ASN A 64 5.19 -9.90 1.75
CA ASN A 64 4.64 -8.56 2.00
C ASN A 64 3.15 -8.60 2.35
N ARG A 65 2.37 -9.46 1.69
CA ARG A 65 0.95 -9.62 2.01
C ARG A 65 0.76 -10.19 3.40
N LEU A 66 1.47 -11.28 3.72
CA LEU A 66 1.35 -11.96 5.02
C LEU A 66 1.80 -11.07 6.20
N LEU A 67 2.82 -10.23 6.00
CA LEU A 67 3.38 -9.37 7.04
C LEU A 67 2.45 -8.24 7.49
N PHE A 68 1.68 -7.65 6.56
CA PHE A 68 0.84 -6.47 6.86
C PHE A 68 -0.66 -6.73 6.79
N ASP A 69 -1.08 -7.96 6.52
CA ASP A 69 -2.47 -8.39 6.64
C ASP A 69 -2.82 -8.71 8.11
N ARG A 70 -3.91 -8.13 8.63
CA ARG A 70 -4.40 -8.37 9.99
C ARG A 70 -5.12 -9.71 10.13
N ARG A 71 -5.58 -10.30 9.03
CA ARG A 71 -6.17 -11.64 9.05
C ARG A 71 -5.11 -12.64 9.51
N SER A 72 -5.54 -13.54 10.37
CA SER A 72 -4.68 -14.57 10.94
C SER A 72 -4.77 -15.90 10.19
N TYR A 73 -5.76 -16.07 9.31
CA TYR A 73 -6.04 -17.31 8.61
C TYR A 73 -6.27 -17.05 7.13
N TYR A 74 -5.77 -17.94 6.29
CA TYR A 74 -5.86 -17.87 4.84
C TYR A 74 -6.24 -19.23 4.27
N SER A 75 -7.12 -19.27 3.28
CA SER A 75 -7.37 -20.49 2.51
C SER A 75 -6.23 -20.78 1.52
N LEU A 76 -6.20 -21.99 0.95
CA LEU A 76 -5.24 -22.31 -0.11
C LEU A 76 -5.49 -21.47 -1.36
N GLU A 77 -6.76 -21.22 -1.68
CA GLU A 77 -7.20 -20.41 -2.81
C GLU A 77 -6.74 -18.96 -2.65
N GLU A 78 -6.89 -18.37 -1.46
CA GLU A 78 -6.42 -17.01 -1.18
C GLU A 78 -4.90 -16.90 -1.34
N LEU A 79 -4.13 -17.81 -0.74
CA LEU A 79 -2.67 -17.80 -0.89
C LEU A 79 -2.23 -18.00 -2.35
N THR A 80 -2.93 -18.88 -3.07
CA THR A 80 -2.67 -19.13 -4.50
C THR A 80 -2.98 -17.89 -5.34
N ALA A 81 -4.05 -17.16 -5.01
CA ALA A 81 -4.40 -15.91 -5.66
C ALA A 81 -3.33 -14.84 -5.39
N PHE A 82 -2.85 -14.70 -4.16
CA PHE A 82 -1.77 -13.76 -3.83
C PHE A 82 -0.49 -14.01 -4.62
N VAL A 83 -0.06 -15.28 -4.71
CA VAL A 83 1.13 -15.64 -5.49
C VAL A 83 0.90 -15.39 -6.98
N SER A 84 -0.27 -15.78 -7.50
CA SER A 84 -0.60 -15.58 -8.91
C SER A 84 -0.62 -14.10 -9.28
N GLN A 85 -1.12 -13.25 -8.40
CA GLN A 85 -1.15 -11.81 -8.61
C GLN A 85 0.25 -11.21 -8.60
N ALA A 86 1.09 -11.60 -7.63
CA ALA A 86 2.47 -11.13 -7.54
C ALA A 86 3.31 -11.51 -8.78
N VAL A 87 2.99 -12.63 -9.44
CA VAL A 87 3.71 -13.17 -10.60
C VAL A 87 3.17 -12.65 -11.94
N LYS A 88 1.84 -12.57 -12.13
CA LYS A 88 1.22 -12.24 -13.43
C LYS A 88 1.30 -10.77 -13.84
N GLU A 89 1.48 -9.84 -12.91
CA GLU A 89 1.28 -8.40 -13.15
C GLU A 89 2.55 -7.63 -13.59
N ARG A 90 3.66 -8.30 -13.97
CA ARG A 90 4.85 -7.65 -14.54
C ARG A 90 4.85 -7.63 -16.09
N PRO A 91 4.55 -6.50 -16.75
CA PRO A 91 4.74 -6.30 -18.18
C PRO A 91 6.25 -6.15 -18.45
N GLY A 92 6.76 -7.05 -19.27
CA GLY A 92 8.19 -7.21 -19.55
C GLY A 92 8.46 -8.59 -20.16
N ARG A 93 7.60 -9.57 -19.89
CA ARG A 93 7.54 -10.84 -20.63
C ARG A 93 6.57 -10.75 -21.82
N VAL A 94 6.75 -9.75 -22.68
CA VAL A 94 6.20 -9.80 -24.05
C VAL A 94 7.33 -10.32 -24.93
N GLY A 95 7.29 -11.62 -25.19
CA GLY A 95 8.37 -12.34 -25.84
C GLY A 95 8.61 -13.63 -25.08
N GLY A 96 8.03 -14.72 -25.58
CA GLY A 96 8.26 -16.04 -25.03
C GLY A 96 9.70 -16.45 -25.26
N GLU A 97 10.59 -16.17 -24.33
CA GLU A 97 11.88 -16.83 -24.21
C GLU A 97 12.43 -16.59 -22.80
N GLN A 98 12.79 -17.70 -22.12
CA GLN A 98 13.21 -17.85 -20.71
C GLN A 98 12.08 -18.12 -19.70
N GLN A 99 11.59 -19.37 -19.75
CA GLN A 99 11.05 -20.10 -18.60
C GLN A 99 12.18 -20.29 -17.56
N GLU A 100 12.52 -19.26 -16.79
CA GLU A 100 13.02 -19.53 -15.45
C GLU A 100 11.89 -20.25 -14.71
N GLN A 101 12.19 -21.45 -14.19
CA GLN A 101 11.27 -22.37 -13.55
C GLN A 101 10.35 -21.62 -12.57
N GLU A 102 9.17 -21.24 -13.05
CA GLU A 102 8.23 -20.45 -12.29
C GLU A 102 7.61 -21.40 -11.27
N ILE A 103 8.17 -21.38 -10.05
CA ILE A 103 7.73 -22.21 -8.92
C ILE A 103 6.22 -22.09 -8.83
N SER A 104 5.51 -23.22 -8.91
CA SER A 104 4.05 -23.16 -8.89
C SER A 104 3.58 -22.52 -7.58
N PRO A 105 2.43 -21.81 -7.55
CA PRO A 105 1.92 -21.21 -6.32
C PRO A 105 1.85 -22.18 -5.14
N ARG A 106 1.51 -23.45 -5.41
CA ARG A 106 1.47 -24.53 -4.42
C ARG A 106 2.86 -24.89 -3.89
N GLU A 107 3.87 -24.92 -4.75
CA GLU A 107 5.26 -25.16 -4.35
C GLU A 107 5.82 -24.02 -3.51
N MET A 108 5.45 -22.76 -3.81
CA MET A 108 5.83 -21.60 -3.00
C MET A 108 5.22 -21.68 -1.59
N ILE A 109 3.92 -21.99 -1.50
CA ILE A 109 3.24 -22.22 -0.22
C ILE A 109 3.89 -23.39 0.54
N ALA A 110 4.19 -24.49 -0.15
CA ALA A 110 4.89 -25.63 0.45
C ALA A 110 6.30 -25.23 0.96
N LYS A 111 7.03 -24.39 0.22
CA LYS A 111 8.33 -23.86 0.64
C LYS A 111 8.22 -23.03 1.92
N PHE A 112 7.21 -22.16 2.03
CA PHE A 112 6.93 -21.38 3.25
C PHE A 112 6.58 -22.30 4.45
N ARG A 113 5.84 -23.38 4.22
CA ARG A 113 5.57 -24.39 5.26
C ARG A 113 6.84 -25.12 5.71
N ARG A 114 7.65 -25.60 4.76
CA ARG A 114 8.92 -26.30 5.05
C ARG A 114 9.93 -25.42 5.79
N ARG A 115 9.90 -24.10 5.55
CA ARG A 115 10.69 -23.10 6.28
C ARG A 115 10.12 -22.77 7.66
N GLY A 116 8.97 -23.32 8.05
CA GLY A 116 8.34 -23.04 9.34
C GLY A 116 7.79 -21.62 9.44
N TRP A 117 7.42 -21.00 8.32
CA TRP A 117 6.83 -19.66 8.28
C TRP A 117 5.30 -19.72 8.23
N LEU A 118 4.75 -20.82 7.72
CA LEU A 118 3.33 -21.01 7.55
C LEU A 118 2.90 -22.36 8.15
N PHE A 119 1.84 -22.35 8.94
CA PHE A 119 1.29 -23.52 9.62
C PHE A 119 -0.19 -23.65 9.32
N ASN A 120 -0.73 -24.87 9.47
CA ASN A 120 -2.16 -25.09 9.46
C ASN A 120 -2.77 -24.68 10.80
N GLY A 121 -4.05 -24.31 10.80
CA GLY A 121 -4.82 -24.19 12.06
C GLY A 121 -4.91 -25.53 12.79
N HIS A 122 -5.16 -25.48 14.10
CA HIS A 122 -5.18 -26.67 14.95
C HIS A 122 -6.61 -27.16 15.26
N SER A 123 -7.62 -26.32 15.10
CA SER A 123 -9.02 -26.69 15.37
C SER A 123 -9.65 -27.38 14.16
N GLN A 124 -10.73 -28.16 14.37
CA GLN A 124 -11.44 -28.83 13.27
C GLN A 124 -11.92 -27.85 12.18
N GLN A 125 -12.30 -26.63 12.58
CA GLN A 125 -12.74 -25.58 11.67
C GLN A 125 -11.58 -24.90 10.93
N THR A 126 -10.36 -24.91 11.50
CA THR A 126 -9.21 -24.15 10.97
C THR A 126 -8.10 -25.02 10.39
N ARG A 127 -8.20 -26.35 10.46
CA ARG A 127 -7.17 -27.31 9.98
C ARG A 127 -6.82 -27.16 8.50
N HIS A 128 -7.76 -26.66 7.68
CA HIS A 128 -7.56 -26.40 6.25
C HIS A 128 -7.05 -25.00 5.96
N LEU A 129 -7.04 -24.11 6.96
CA LEU A 129 -6.57 -22.75 6.84
C LEU A 129 -5.10 -22.64 7.27
N PHE A 130 -4.40 -21.72 6.65
CA PHE A 130 -3.01 -21.41 6.89
C PHE A 130 -2.84 -20.16 7.73
N ARG A 131 -1.78 -20.11 8.54
CA ARG A 131 -1.44 -18.97 9.40
C ARG A 131 0.08 -18.81 9.50
N MET A 132 0.54 -17.57 9.52
CA MET A 132 1.90 -17.20 9.92
C MET A 132 1.92 -16.86 11.42
N PRO A 133 2.84 -17.42 12.22
CA PRO A 133 2.96 -17.07 13.65
C PRO A 133 3.29 -15.60 13.85
N GLU A 134 2.74 -14.98 14.90
CA GLU A 134 2.82 -13.52 15.10
C GLU A 134 4.24 -13.04 15.41
N ASP A 135 4.95 -13.79 16.25
CA ASP A 135 6.36 -13.59 16.56
C ASP A 135 7.26 -13.74 15.33
N ILE A 136 6.91 -14.64 14.41
CA ILE A 136 7.62 -14.79 13.13
C ILE A 136 7.30 -13.63 12.19
N LYS A 137 6.04 -13.18 12.08
CA LYS A 137 5.68 -11.95 11.34
C LYS A 137 6.51 -10.76 11.82
N LYS A 138 6.53 -10.52 13.14
CA LYS A 138 7.26 -9.39 13.74
C LYS A 138 8.75 -9.45 13.40
N ARG A 139 9.38 -10.61 13.58
CA ARG A 139 10.82 -10.76 13.32
C ARG A 139 11.16 -10.64 11.84
N PHE A 140 10.32 -11.15 10.93
CA PHE A 140 10.49 -10.89 9.50
C PHE A 140 10.40 -9.41 9.17
N CYS A 141 9.41 -8.70 9.73
CA CYS A 141 9.30 -7.26 9.55
C CYS A 141 10.58 -6.53 9.98
N ASP A 142 11.16 -6.91 11.12
CA ASP A 142 12.35 -6.26 11.67
C ASP A 142 13.63 -6.61 10.87
N SER A 143 13.83 -7.88 10.50
CA SER A 143 14.95 -8.32 9.66
C SER A 143 14.87 -7.74 8.25
N PHE A 144 13.69 -7.73 7.64
CA PHE A 144 13.50 -7.20 6.28
C PHE A 144 13.61 -5.68 6.25
N ALA A 145 13.07 -4.96 7.24
CA ALA A 145 13.33 -3.53 7.41
C ALA A 145 14.82 -3.24 7.55
N SER A 146 15.54 -4.05 8.33
CA SER A 146 16.99 -3.93 8.50
C SER A 146 17.71 -4.15 7.17
N HIS A 147 17.34 -5.18 6.41
CA HIS A 147 17.89 -5.45 5.08
C HIS A 147 17.68 -4.27 4.11
N LEU A 148 16.46 -3.75 4.03
CA LEU A 148 16.14 -2.60 3.17
C LEU A 148 16.90 -1.35 3.62
N SER A 149 16.95 -1.07 4.93
CA SER A 149 17.63 0.11 5.47
C SER A 149 19.13 0.20 5.15
N ARG A 150 19.80 -0.95 4.96
CA ARG A 150 21.22 -1.01 4.55
C ARG A 150 21.46 -0.45 3.14
N GLN A 151 20.40 -0.36 2.32
CA GLN A 151 20.45 0.18 0.96
C GLN A 151 20.00 1.64 0.89
N LEU A 152 19.55 2.20 2.01
CA LEU A 152 19.00 3.55 2.06
C LEU A 152 20.08 4.58 2.34
N VAL A 153 19.92 5.75 1.70
CA VAL A 153 20.76 6.92 1.94
C VAL A 153 19.97 7.88 2.81
N TYR A 154 20.55 8.21 3.96
CA TYR A 154 19.97 9.10 4.96
C TYR A 154 20.72 10.43 4.97
N ILE A 155 19.99 11.50 5.24
CA ILE A 155 20.55 12.81 5.55
C ILE A 155 20.05 13.30 6.90
N ASP A 156 20.72 14.28 7.48
CA ASP A 156 20.31 14.87 8.75
C ASP A 156 19.03 15.69 8.58
N GLN A 157 19.04 16.68 7.68
CA GLN A 157 17.90 17.54 7.39
C GLN A 157 18.09 18.29 6.06
N PRO A 158 17.06 18.42 5.21
CA PRO A 158 17.10 19.27 4.02
C PRO A 158 17.03 20.77 4.36
N GLU A 159 17.44 21.64 3.43
CA GLU A 159 17.39 23.10 3.60
C GLU A 159 15.96 23.62 3.79
N ALA A 160 15.04 23.05 3.03
CA ALA A 160 13.61 23.34 3.13
C ALA A 160 12.82 22.05 2.88
N TYR A 161 11.65 21.97 3.52
CA TYR A 161 10.71 20.89 3.28
C TYR A 161 9.27 21.38 3.36
N ARG A 162 8.40 20.62 2.70
CA ARG A 162 6.95 20.78 2.70
C ARG A 162 6.32 19.77 3.65
N ASP A 163 5.45 20.27 4.51
CA ASP A 163 4.61 19.47 5.41
C ASP A 163 3.19 20.03 5.38
N GLU A 164 2.23 19.21 4.93
CA GLU A 164 0.84 19.64 4.79
C GLU A 164 -0.03 19.31 6.01
N GLN A 165 0.47 18.53 6.98
CA GLN A 165 -0.22 18.22 8.23
C GLN A 165 -1.73 17.91 8.03
N MET A 166 -2.62 18.57 8.78
CA MET A 166 -4.07 18.34 8.74
C MET A 166 -4.79 19.11 7.61
N ILE A 167 -4.06 19.73 6.67
CA ILE A 167 -4.65 20.70 5.73
C ILE A 167 -5.68 20.06 4.80
N ILE A 168 -5.53 18.78 4.44
CA ILE A 168 -6.48 18.12 3.53
C ILE A 168 -7.91 18.09 4.05
N GLY A 169 -8.10 17.90 5.36
CA GLY A 169 -9.43 17.98 5.98
C GLY A 169 -10.03 19.39 5.94
N ARG A 170 -9.18 20.42 5.94
CA ARG A 170 -9.60 21.83 5.76
C ARG A 170 -9.96 22.13 4.32
N ASP A 171 -9.20 21.62 3.35
CA ASP A 171 -9.49 21.83 1.93
C ASP A 171 -10.74 21.07 1.49
N VAL A 172 -11.05 19.90 2.08
CA VAL A 172 -12.37 19.26 1.91
C VAL A 172 -13.48 20.22 2.36
N TRP A 173 -13.37 20.80 3.55
CA TRP A 173 -14.36 21.77 4.02
C TRP A 173 -14.43 23.02 3.14
N GLN A 174 -13.30 23.55 2.66
CA GLN A 174 -13.29 24.69 1.74
C GLN A 174 -13.96 24.36 0.42
N PHE A 175 -13.78 23.14 -0.10
CA PHE A 175 -14.47 22.68 -1.30
C PHE A 175 -15.99 22.64 -1.08
N LEU A 176 -16.47 22.04 0.01
CA LEU A 176 -17.90 22.01 0.33
C LEU A 176 -18.46 23.42 0.52
N ARG A 177 -17.73 24.29 1.23
CA ARG A 177 -18.11 25.69 1.41
C ARG A 177 -18.18 26.42 0.09
N PHE A 178 -17.24 26.18 -0.82
CA PHE A 178 -17.26 26.78 -2.16
C PHE A 178 -18.52 26.38 -2.92
N VAL A 179 -18.85 25.08 -2.96
CA VAL A 179 -20.07 24.54 -3.59
C VAL A 179 -21.36 25.08 -2.92
N HIS A 180 -21.33 25.36 -1.61
CA HIS A 180 -22.49 25.95 -0.92
C HIS A 180 -22.81 27.37 -1.37
N HIS A 181 -21.79 28.18 -1.67
CA HIS A 181 -21.94 29.62 -1.93
C HIS A 181 -21.96 29.97 -3.43
N HIS A 182 -21.62 29.02 -4.30
CA HIS A 182 -21.52 29.25 -5.74
C HIS A 182 -22.34 28.21 -6.49
N GLU A 183 -23.01 28.63 -7.56
CA GLU A 183 -23.56 27.71 -8.54
C GLU A 183 -22.42 27.09 -9.36
N VAL A 184 -22.10 25.83 -9.08
CA VAL A 184 -21.01 25.10 -9.74
C VAL A 184 -21.59 24.32 -10.93
N ALA A 185 -21.65 24.98 -12.09
CA ALA A 185 -22.01 24.31 -13.33
C ALA A 185 -20.95 23.26 -13.72
N LEU A 186 -21.43 22.12 -14.24
CA LEU A 186 -20.59 21.05 -14.77
C LEU A 186 -20.66 21.03 -16.31
N THR A 187 -19.60 20.54 -16.95
CA THR A 187 -19.62 20.20 -18.38
C THR A 187 -20.47 18.96 -18.64
N VAL A 188 -20.71 18.63 -19.91
CA VAL A 188 -21.40 17.39 -20.30
C VAL A 188 -20.65 16.15 -19.79
N GLU A 189 -19.33 16.22 -19.72
CA GLU A 189 -18.48 15.15 -19.15
C GLU A 189 -18.48 15.15 -17.60
N GLY A 190 -19.21 16.07 -16.96
CA GLY A 190 -19.35 16.17 -15.51
C GLY A 190 -18.17 16.84 -14.80
N THR A 191 -17.41 17.70 -15.50
CA THR A 191 -16.24 18.39 -14.93
C THR A 191 -16.54 19.85 -14.62
N MET A 192 -15.87 20.44 -13.63
CA MET A 192 -15.97 21.88 -13.37
C MET A 192 -15.27 22.67 -14.47
N TYR A 193 -15.88 23.78 -14.90
CA TYR A 193 -15.24 24.69 -15.85
C TYR A 193 -13.93 25.27 -15.29
N LYS A 194 -12.97 25.55 -16.18
CA LYS A 194 -11.62 26.04 -15.81
C LYS A 194 -11.64 27.24 -14.86
N ARG A 195 -12.49 28.24 -15.12
CA ARG A 195 -12.63 29.42 -14.26
C ARG A 195 -13.06 29.05 -12.83
N THR A 196 -13.97 28.09 -12.71
CA THR A 196 -14.43 27.57 -11.41
C THR A 196 -13.30 26.82 -10.71
N GLN A 197 -12.51 26.03 -11.44
CA GLN A 197 -11.32 25.37 -10.90
C GLN A 197 -10.28 26.39 -10.40
N GLU A 198 -10.03 27.48 -11.14
CA GLU A 198 -9.12 28.56 -10.75
C GLU A 198 -9.58 29.26 -9.46
N GLN A 199 -10.88 29.57 -9.37
CA GLN A 199 -11.47 30.18 -8.18
C GLN A 199 -11.40 29.25 -6.97
N LEU A 200 -11.71 27.97 -7.16
CA LEU A 200 -11.61 26.96 -6.11
C LEU A 200 -10.16 26.80 -5.63
N MET A 201 -9.20 26.71 -6.56
CA MET A 201 -7.78 26.56 -6.24
C MET A 201 -7.23 27.79 -5.49
N ALA A 202 -7.75 28.99 -5.80
CA ALA A 202 -7.41 30.20 -5.05
C ALA A 202 -7.94 30.18 -3.60
N ALA A 203 -9.01 29.42 -3.32
CA ALA A 203 -9.59 29.26 -1.99
C ALA A 203 -8.93 28.14 -1.16
N PHE A 204 -8.24 27.20 -1.80
CA PHE A 204 -7.51 26.13 -1.11
C PHE A 204 -6.27 26.65 -0.41
N HIS A 205 -5.92 25.98 0.69
CA HIS A 205 -4.68 26.26 1.42
C HIS A 205 -3.48 25.70 0.64
N VAL A 206 -3.65 24.53 0.04
CA VAL A 206 -2.63 23.91 -0.83
C VAL A 206 -2.98 24.17 -2.28
N LYS A 207 -2.09 24.88 -2.96
CA LYS A 207 -2.23 25.19 -4.38
C LYS A 207 -1.55 24.11 -5.23
N GLU A 208 -2.27 23.62 -6.23
CA GLU A 208 -1.75 22.78 -7.30
C GLU A 208 -1.87 23.53 -8.62
N GLU A 209 -0.94 23.28 -9.55
CA GLU A 209 -1.11 23.75 -10.91
C GLU A 209 -2.29 23.04 -11.57
N LEU A 210 -3.22 23.81 -12.13
CA LEU A 210 -4.30 23.26 -12.93
C LEU A 210 -3.75 22.57 -14.18
N ILE A 211 -4.49 21.57 -14.66
CA ILE A 211 -4.12 20.83 -15.86
C ILE A 211 -4.20 21.78 -17.06
N LYS A 212 -3.04 22.09 -17.65
CA LYS A 212 -2.90 23.09 -18.73
C LYS A 212 -3.32 22.56 -20.11
N SER A 213 -3.24 21.25 -20.34
CA SER A 213 -3.48 20.61 -21.63
C SER A 213 -4.45 19.44 -21.50
N ARG A 214 -5.29 19.22 -22.52
CA ARG A 214 -6.00 17.94 -22.74
C ARG A 214 -5.05 16.85 -23.26
N GLY A 215 -3.79 16.89 -22.84
CA GLY A 215 -2.82 15.84 -23.14
C GLY A 215 -3.18 14.57 -22.39
N TRP A 216 -2.67 13.45 -22.87
CA TRP A 216 -2.86 12.16 -22.21
C TRP A 216 -2.33 12.22 -20.77
N ARG A 217 -3.21 12.01 -19.80
CA ARG A 217 -2.89 11.95 -18.37
C ARG A 217 -3.47 10.67 -17.79
N PHE A 218 -2.66 9.96 -17.01
CA PHE A 218 -3.04 8.70 -16.39
C PHE A 218 -2.88 8.77 -14.88
N GLY A 219 -3.82 8.21 -14.12
CA GLY A 219 -3.81 8.11 -12.66
C GLY A 219 -5.15 7.62 -12.14
N TYR A 220 -5.41 7.76 -10.84
CA TYR A 220 -6.44 6.95 -10.17
C TYR A 220 -7.56 7.79 -9.57
N GLY A 221 -8.79 7.29 -9.69
CA GLY A 221 -10.02 7.99 -9.29
C GLY A 221 -10.86 8.44 -10.49
N ARG A 222 -12.09 8.90 -10.23
CA ARG A 222 -13.05 9.26 -11.30
C ARG A 222 -12.59 10.48 -12.07
N ARG A 223 -12.02 11.47 -11.38
CA ARG A 223 -11.71 12.80 -11.92
C ARG A 223 -10.23 13.12 -12.05
N PHE A 224 -9.37 12.10 -12.01
CA PHE A 224 -7.92 12.32 -12.04
C PHE A 224 -7.41 12.95 -13.35
N LYS A 225 -8.07 12.63 -14.46
CA LYS A 225 -7.76 13.21 -15.78
C LYS A 225 -8.18 14.68 -15.88
N ASP A 226 -9.13 15.10 -15.03
CA ASP A 226 -9.78 16.41 -15.11
C ASP A 226 -9.22 17.39 -14.06
N TYR A 227 -8.74 16.89 -12.93
CA TYR A 227 -8.25 17.68 -11.80
C TYR A 227 -6.83 17.28 -11.36
N PRO A 228 -6.06 18.21 -10.76
CA PRO A 228 -4.82 17.89 -10.05
C PRO A 228 -5.02 16.83 -8.96
N SER A 229 -3.94 16.19 -8.53
CA SER A 229 -3.98 14.95 -7.74
C SER A 229 -4.75 15.09 -6.43
N ARG A 230 -4.48 16.17 -5.67
CA ARG A 230 -5.18 16.42 -4.40
C ARG A 230 -6.62 16.87 -4.64
N LEU A 231 -6.88 17.76 -5.59
CA LEU A 231 -8.27 18.14 -5.91
C LEU A 231 -9.10 16.93 -6.37
N SER A 232 -8.54 16.04 -7.19
CA SER A 232 -9.22 14.81 -7.62
C SER A 232 -9.56 13.92 -6.42
N LEU A 233 -8.62 13.73 -5.48
CA LEU A 233 -8.87 12.95 -4.28
C LEU A 233 -9.97 13.58 -3.40
N ILE A 234 -9.95 14.89 -3.21
CA ILE A 234 -10.97 15.63 -2.43
C ILE A 234 -12.35 15.47 -3.09
N TYR A 235 -12.41 15.64 -4.41
CA TYR A 235 -13.65 15.52 -5.17
C TYR A 235 -14.24 14.11 -5.04
N ASP A 236 -13.42 13.09 -5.29
CA ASP A 236 -13.85 11.69 -5.21
C ASP A 236 -14.26 11.31 -3.78
N TYR A 237 -13.49 11.76 -2.77
CA TYR A 237 -13.85 11.56 -1.37
C TYR A 237 -15.23 12.13 -1.06
N CYS A 238 -15.49 13.38 -1.46
CA CYS A 238 -16.78 14.03 -1.23
C CYS A 238 -17.92 13.34 -1.98
N TYR A 239 -17.67 12.87 -3.19
CA TYR A 239 -18.66 12.16 -4.00
C TYR A 239 -19.03 10.82 -3.36
N PHE A 240 -18.04 9.95 -3.12
CA PHE A 240 -18.28 8.59 -2.59
C PHE A 240 -18.77 8.57 -1.14
N THR A 241 -18.45 9.60 -0.34
CA THR A 241 -19.01 9.74 1.01
C THR A 241 -20.37 10.45 1.05
N GLY A 242 -20.92 10.80 -0.12
CA GLY A 242 -22.24 11.40 -0.28
C GLY A 242 -22.33 12.81 0.28
N LEU A 243 -21.26 13.59 0.22
CA LEU A 243 -21.24 15.01 0.61
C LEU A 243 -21.65 15.92 -0.54
N ILE A 244 -21.37 15.50 -1.77
CA ILE A 244 -21.77 16.18 -3.01
C ILE A 244 -22.55 15.21 -3.91
N ALA A 245 -23.34 15.77 -4.81
CA ALA A 245 -24.01 15.04 -5.87
C ALA A 245 -23.83 15.79 -7.20
N GLU A 246 -23.59 15.03 -8.27
CA GLU A 246 -23.59 15.52 -9.65
C GLU A 246 -25.04 15.46 -10.16
N THR A 247 -25.63 16.59 -10.55
CA THR A 247 -27.02 16.69 -11.03
C THR A 247 -27.09 17.44 -12.37
N GLU A 248 -28.25 17.43 -13.04
CA GLU A 248 -28.49 18.25 -14.24
C GLU A 248 -28.26 19.75 -14.01
N LYS A 249 -28.46 20.22 -12.77
CA LYS A 249 -28.25 21.62 -12.38
C LYS A 249 -26.80 21.94 -12.03
N GLY A 250 -25.89 20.98 -12.19
CA GLY A 250 -24.48 21.07 -11.79
C GLY A 250 -24.18 20.33 -10.48
N LEU A 251 -23.07 20.70 -9.86
CA LEU A 251 -22.59 20.10 -8.63
C LEU A 251 -23.28 20.74 -7.43
N GLN A 252 -23.88 19.91 -6.58
CA GLN A 252 -24.64 20.36 -5.42
C GLN A 252 -24.20 19.66 -4.13
N LEU A 253 -24.38 20.31 -2.99
CA LEU A 253 -24.25 19.66 -1.70
C LEU A 253 -25.45 18.75 -1.44
N THR A 254 -25.19 17.58 -0.87
CA THR A 254 -26.25 16.77 -0.27
C THR A 254 -26.68 17.37 1.08
N GLU A 255 -27.71 16.80 1.71
CA GLU A 255 -28.06 17.15 3.09
C GLU A 255 -26.87 16.93 4.07
N LYS A 256 -26.11 15.85 3.85
CA LYS A 256 -24.92 15.53 4.65
C LYS A 256 -23.81 16.56 4.45
N GLY A 257 -23.55 16.97 3.20
CA GLY A 257 -22.60 18.02 2.87
C GLY A 257 -22.98 19.37 3.48
N THR A 258 -24.25 19.75 3.34
CA THR A 258 -24.81 21.00 3.88
C THR A 258 -24.65 21.07 5.40
N LYS A 259 -24.98 19.97 6.11
CA LYS A 259 -24.80 19.87 7.58
C LYS A 259 -23.34 20.07 8.00
N LYS A 260 -22.37 19.55 7.22
CA LYS A 260 -20.94 19.74 7.52
C LYS A 260 -20.50 21.19 7.35
N VAL A 261 -20.94 21.86 6.28
CA VAL A 261 -20.62 23.28 6.04
C VAL A 261 -21.18 24.15 7.16
N LEU A 262 -22.47 24.01 7.48
CA LEU A 262 -23.15 24.83 8.50
C LEU A 262 -22.58 24.66 9.92
N ARG A 263 -22.01 23.49 10.22
CA ARG A 263 -21.38 23.19 11.52
C ARG A 263 -19.86 23.38 11.52
N GLU A 264 -19.29 23.85 10.40
CA GLU A 264 -17.85 24.01 10.21
C GLU A 264 -17.03 22.74 10.51
N LEU A 265 -17.60 21.58 10.21
CA LEU A 265 -16.98 20.28 10.49
C LEU A 265 -15.97 19.94 9.40
N LYS A 266 -14.69 19.97 9.77
CA LYS A 266 -13.56 19.52 8.94
C LYS A 266 -13.45 17.99 8.99
N GLU A 267 -12.95 17.40 7.92
CA GLU A 267 -12.70 15.95 7.91
C GLU A 267 -11.44 15.59 8.70
N ASP A 268 -11.46 14.40 9.29
CA ASP A 268 -10.27 13.76 9.85
C ASP A 268 -9.41 13.20 8.69
N PRO A 269 -8.13 13.60 8.56
CA PRO A 269 -7.21 13.02 7.58
C PRO A 269 -7.11 11.49 7.65
N ALA A 270 -7.36 10.86 8.80
CA ALA A 270 -7.38 9.40 8.91
C ALA A 270 -8.54 8.75 8.12
N GLU A 271 -9.67 9.43 7.97
CA GLU A 271 -10.78 8.97 7.12
C GLU A 271 -10.42 9.11 5.64
N ILE A 272 -9.78 10.21 5.27
CA ILE A 272 -9.35 10.47 3.88
C ILE A 272 -8.23 9.52 3.48
N TYR A 273 -7.27 9.23 4.38
CA TYR A 273 -6.25 8.21 4.18
C TYR A 273 -6.88 6.83 3.94
N ARG A 274 -7.89 6.47 4.74
CA ARG A 274 -8.58 5.19 4.54
C ARG A 274 -9.28 5.14 3.19
N PHE A 275 -9.94 6.22 2.80
CA PHE A 275 -10.54 6.33 1.48
C PHE A 275 -9.52 6.21 0.35
N TRP A 276 -8.37 6.90 0.45
CA TRP A 276 -7.29 6.85 -0.53
C TRP A 276 -6.77 5.43 -0.74
N LEU A 277 -6.51 4.70 0.36
CA LEU A 277 -6.12 3.30 0.29
C LEU A 277 -7.15 2.45 -0.46
N LYS A 278 -8.46 2.62 -0.20
CA LYS A 278 -9.53 1.88 -0.90
C LYS A 278 -9.61 2.23 -2.38
N LEU A 279 -9.44 3.51 -2.71
CA LEU A 279 -9.48 4.02 -4.08
C LEU A 279 -8.31 3.50 -4.91
N TYR A 280 -7.11 3.46 -4.32
CA TYR A 280 -5.87 3.12 -5.01
C TYR A 280 -5.55 1.61 -4.97
N LYS A 281 -6.31 0.81 -4.22
CA LYS A 281 -6.10 -0.63 -4.05
C LYS A 281 -6.22 -1.44 -5.33
N GLY A 282 -7.04 -1.02 -6.28
CA GLY A 282 -7.09 -1.66 -7.60
C GLY A 282 -5.77 -1.47 -8.35
N PRO A 283 -5.36 -0.22 -8.59
CA PRO A 283 -4.10 0.11 -9.26
C PRO A 283 -2.83 -0.36 -8.54
N ILE A 284 -2.81 -0.29 -7.21
CA ILE A 284 -1.67 -0.67 -6.36
C ILE A 284 -2.14 -1.68 -5.30
N PRO A 285 -2.21 -2.98 -5.61
CA PRO A 285 -2.77 -4.01 -4.72
C PRO A 285 -2.08 -4.11 -3.35
N ASN A 286 -0.79 -3.80 -3.28
CA ASN A 286 0.03 -3.85 -2.07
C ASN A 286 0.29 -2.46 -1.45
N LEU A 287 -0.49 -1.43 -1.80
CA LEU A 287 -0.31 -0.06 -1.32
C LEU A 287 -0.14 0.03 0.20
N GLN A 288 -0.99 -0.69 0.94
CA GLN A 288 -0.93 -0.68 2.40
C GLN A 288 0.41 -1.22 2.92
N ALA A 289 0.95 -2.29 2.33
CA ALA A 289 2.26 -2.83 2.70
C ALA A 289 3.38 -1.83 2.38
N LEU A 290 3.33 -1.16 1.23
CA LEU A 290 4.29 -0.13 0.84
C LEU A 290 4.28 1.05 1.82
N VAL A 291 3.10 1.52 2.22
CA VAL A 291 2.96 2.59 3.21
C VAL A 291 3.54 2.17 4.57
N GLN A 292 3.34 0.92 4.98
CA GLN A 292 3.92 0.39 6.22
C GLN A 292 5.44 0.22 6.14
N TRP A 293 5.99 -0.10 4.97
CA TRP A 293 7.44 -0.05 4.76
C TRP A 293 7.97 1.37 4.84
N LEU A 294 7.36 2.33 4.15
CA LEU A 294 7.74 3.74 4.23
C LEU A 294 7.68 4.25 5.67
N TYR A 295 6.65 3.85 6.44
CA TYR A 295 6.53 4.17 7.86
C TYR A 295 7.72 3.69 8.69
N ARG A 296 8.25 2.50 8.39
CA ARG A 296 9.42 1.94 9.09
C ARG A 296 10.73 2.53 8.61
N LEU A 297 10.86 2.81 7.32
CA LEU A 297 12.12 3.17 6.66
C LEU A 297 12.42 4.68 6.67
N CYS A 298 11.40 5.53 6.78
CA CYS A 298 11.52 6.99 6.61
C CYS A 298 11.33 7.75 7.94
N ARG A 299 11.86 7.23 9.05
CA ARG A 299 11.83 7.92 10.36
C ARG A 299 12.79 9.11 10.41
N THR A 300 13.91 8.93 9.73
CA THR A 300 14.90 9.95 9.38
C THR A 300 14.66 10.41 7.95
N TRP A 301 15.28 11.52 7.55
CA TRP A 301 15.22 11.97 6.16
C TRP A 301 15.95 10.98 5.26
N THR A 302 15.22 10.43 4.30
CA THR A 302 15.70 9.38 3.40
C THR A 302 15.56 9.84 1.95
N THR A 303 16.54 9.56 1.10
CA THR A 303 16.46 9.94 -0.33
C THR A 303 15.40 9.11 -1.06
N ALA A 304 14.61 9.77 -1.92
CA ALA A 304 13.61 9.10 -2.76
C ALA A 304 14.26 8.09 -3.73
N ASP A 305 15.48 8.38 -4.21
CA ASP A 305 16.21 7.51 -5.12
C ASP A 305 16.63 6.17 -4.46
N SER A 306 17.09 6.21 -3.20
CA SER A 306 17.41 4.99 -2.48
C SER A 306 16.17 4.18 -2.13
N LEU A 307 15.06 4.84 -1.75
CA LEU A 307 13.76 4.19 -1.58
C LEU A 307 13.27 3.54 -2.87
N GLN A 308 13.41 4.22 -3.99
CA GLN A 308 13.06 3.68 -5.31
C GLN A 308 13.84 2.41 -5.61
N SER A 309 15.16 2.43 -5.41
CA SER A 309 16.04 1.28 -5.63
C SER A 309 15.66 0.06 -4.78
N SER A 310 15.15 0.29 -3.57
CA SER A 310 14.78 -0.78 -2.63
C SER A 310 13.33 -1.26 -2.75
N LEU A 311 12.37 -0.38 -3.05
CA LEU A 311 10.93 -0.68 -2.99
C LEU A 311 10.28 -0.91 -4.35
N VAL A 312 10.85 -0.42 -5.46
CA VAL A 312 10.24 -0.54 -6.80
C VAL A 312 9.97 -1.98 -7.20
N LYS A 313 10.81 -2.93 -6.78
CA LYS A 313 10.59 -4.37 -7.05
C LYS A 313 9.26 -4.89 -6.48
N MET A 314 8.71 -4.21 -5.48
CA MET A 314 7.43 -4.56 -4.89
C MET A 314 6.26 -3.90 -5.62
N ILE A 315 6.51 -2.97 -6.55
CA ILE A 315 5.48 -2.20 -7.23
C ILE A 315 5.30 -2.75 -8.64
N GLN A 316 4.07 -3.12 -8.95
CA GLN A 316 3.69 -3.51 -10.30
C GLN A 316 3.32 -2.27 -11.10
N PRO A 317 3.72 -2.16 -12.38
CA PRO A 317 3.19 -1.12 -13.23
C PRO A 317 1.70 -1.35 -13.46
N PHE A 318 0.99 -0.26 -13.74
CA PHE A 318 -0.45 -0.31 -13.92
C PHE A 318 -0.85 0.52 -15.13
N TYR A 319 -1.32 -0.17 -16.18
CA TYR A 319 -1.49 0.39 -17.53
C TYR A 319 -0.23 1.12 -18.01
N TYR A 320 -0.24 2.46 -17.98
CA TYR A 320 0.86 3.30 -18.47
C TYR A 320 1.75 3.83 -17.34
N ASP A 321 1.37 3.63 -16.08
CA ASP A 321 2.13 4.09 -14.91
C ASP A 321 3.27 3.13 -14.62
N GLN A 322 4.50 3.63 -14.69
CA GLN A 322 5.70 2.84 -14.39
C GLN A 322 5.91 2.73 -12.88
N PRO A 323 6.55 1.67 -12.35
CA PRO A 323 6.70 1.46 -10.91
C PRO A 323 7.35 2.65 -10.17
N GLU A 324 8.32 3.31 -10.81
CA GLU A 324 9.00 4.50 -10.29
C GLU A 324 8.04 5.69 -10.17
N GLN A 325 7.19 5.89 -11.19
CA GLN A 325 6.18 6.94 -11.21
C GLN A 325 5.09 6.67 -10.18
N ILE A 326 4.68 5.41 -10.03
CA ILE A 326 3.75 4.97 -8.99
C ILE A 326 4.31 5.33 -7.61
N LEU A 327 5.56 4.96 -7.31
CA LEU A 327 6.18 5.28 -6.03
C LEU A 327 6.19 6.78 -5.78
N ARG A 328 6.70 7.58 -6.72
CA ARG A 328 6.86 9.03 -6.52
C ARG A 328 5.52 9.76 -6.49
N GLU A 329 4.74 9.63 -7.55
CA GLU A 329 3.54 10.45 -7.79
C GLU A 329 2.30 9.92 -7.08
N ARG A 330 2.14 8.59 -7.01
CA ARG A 330 0.91 7.96 -6.49
C ARG A 330 1.01 7.59 -5.03
N ILE A 331 2.23 7.40 -4.51
CA ILE A 331 2.46 7.03 -3.12
C ILE A 331 3.08 8.21 -2.35
N LEU A 332 4.30 8.65 -2.66
CA LEU A 332 5.01 9.66 -1.86
C LEU A 332 4.28 11.01 -1.88
N HIS A 333 3.96 11.56 -3.06
CA HIS A 333 3.23 12.83 -3.17
C HIS A 333 1.83 12.76 -2.55
N MET A 334 1.11 11.64 -2.72
CA MET A 334 -0.20 11.48 -2.10
C MET A 334 -0.11 11.35 -0.58
N MET A 335 0.89 10.65 -0.05
CA MET A 335 1.16 10.61 1.39
C MET A 335 1.49 12.00 1.95
N MET A 336 2.22 12.83 1.20
CA MET A 336 2.44 14.23 1.56
C MET A 336 1.13 15.02 1.57
N HIS A 337 0.28 14.86 0.55
CA HIS A 337 -1.02 15.54 0.52
C HIS A 337 -1.94 15.13 1.67
N LEU A 338 -1.87 13.87 2.08
CA LEU A 338 -2.59 13.34 3.24
C LEU A 338 -1.96 13.79 4.59
N GLY A 339 -0.82 14.49 4.54
CA GLY A 339 -0.09 14.96 5.71
C GLY A 339 0.69 13.86 6.44
N LEU A 340 0.88 12.70 5.83
CA LEU A 340 1.55 11.53 6.43
C LEU A 340 3.07 11.59 6.29
N LEU A 341 3.54 12.37 5.32
CA LEU A 341 4.92 12.42 4.89
C LEU A 341 5.30 13.87 4.58
N GLN A 342 6.54 14.22 4.89
CA GLN A 342 7.18 15.48 4.56
C GLN A 342 8.08 15.22 3.34
N ILE A 343 8.12 16.17 2.40
CA ILE A 343 9.01 16.12 1.24
C ILE A 343 9.92 17.34 1.27
N GLY A 344 11.23 17.10 1.27
CA GLY A 344 12.25 18.13 1.14
C GLY A 344 13.08 17.97 -0.11
N GLU A 345 13.96 18.93 -0.34
CA GLU A 345 14.91 18.94 -1.45
C GLU A 345 16.32 19.12 -0.89
N ASP A 346 17.21 18.22 -1.29
CA ASP A 346 18.64 18.29 -1.06
C ASP A 346 19.34 18.66 -2.37
N ARG A 347 20.38 19.51 -2.30
CA ARG A 347 21.05 20.05 -3.49
C ARG A 347 21.77 18.99 -4.31
N GLU A 348 22.27 17.94 -3.67
CA GLU A 348 23.07 16.90 -4.32
C GLU A 348 22.25 15.62 -4.54
N LEU A 349 21.41 15.26 -3.58
CA LEU A 349 20.67 14.00 -3.55
C LEU A 349 19.21 14.13 -4.03
N GLY A 350 18.75 15.35 -4.32
CA GLY A 350 17.42 15.62 -4.82
C GLY A 350 16.33 15.41 -3.77
N MET A 351 15.24 14.74 -4.15
CA MET A 351 14.07 14.59 -3.28
C MET A 351 14.40 13.72 -2.06
N VAL A 352 14.07 14.23 -0.86
CA VAL A 352 14.16 13.50 0.39
C VAL A 352 12.82 13.48 1.11
N VAL A 353 12.56 12.41 1.86
CA VAL A 353 11.26 12.19 2.51
C VAL A 353 11.41 11.76 3.97
N ARG A 354 10.42 12.09 4.78
CA ARG A 354 10.33 11.69 6.19
C ARG A 354 8.87 11.56 6.63
N ILE A 355 8.56 10.58 7.47
CA ILE A 355 7.24 10.48 8.10
C ILE A 355 7.00 11.68 9.02
N SER A 356 5.85 12.35 8.86
CA SER A 356 5.46 13.47 9.71
C SER A 356 4.94 12.98 11.07
N GLU A 357 4.81 13.88 12.05
CA GLU A 357 4.18 13.56 13.35
C GLU A 357 2.72 13.11 13.21
N LEU A 358 2.01 13.65 12.22
CA LEU A 358 0.65 13.20 11.90
C LEU A 358 0.68 11.79 11.30
N GLY A 359 1.60 11.55 10.37
CA GLY A 359 1.83 10.24 9.78
C GLY A 359 2.12 9.18 10.82
N ASP A 360 2.93 9.51 11.83
CA ASP A 360 3.20 8.58 12.93
C ASP A 360 1.94 8.15 13.67
N ARG A 361 1.09 9.11 14.04
CA ARG A 361 -0.17 8.84 14.75
C ARG A 361 -1.19 8.06 13.92
N ILE A 362 -1.28 8.32 12.62
CA ILE A 362 -2.24 7.64 11.73
C ILE A 362 -1.75 6.23 11.40
N LEU A 363 -0.46 6.08 11.04
CA LEU A 363 0.09 4.83 10.52
C LEU A 363 0.35 3.79 11.62
N SER A 364 0.57 4.22 12.87
CA SER A 364 0.73 3.31 14.01
C SER A 364 -0.53 2.49 14.35
N GLY A 365 -1.71 2.85 13.81
CA GLY A 365 -2.99 2.23 14.15
C GLY A 365 -3.89 1.87 12.95
N ALA A 366 -3.57 2.28 11.73
CA ALA A 366 -4.46 2.12 10.58
C ALA A 366 -4.28 0.79 9.82
N TYR A 367 -5.40 0.23 9.35
CA TYR A 367 -5.48 -0.95 8.49
C TYR A 367 -6.79 -0.96 7.73
N ILE A 368 -6.78 -1.46 6.51
CA ILE A 368 -7.98 -1.68 5.71
C ILE A 368 -8.08 -3.15 5.30
N PRO A 369 -9.23 -3.80 5.56
CA PRO A 369 -9.48 -5.17 5.10
C PRO A 369 -9.38 -5.31 3.56
N GLU A 370 -9.03 -6.50 3.10
CA GLU A 370 -8.89 -6.82 1.68
C GLU A 370 -10.22 -6.73 0.88
N GLU A 371 -11.36 -6.79 1.55
CA GLU A 371 -12.67 -6.77 0.88
C GLU A 371 -13.18 -5.35 0.57
N GLU A 372 -12.58 -4.31 1.16
CA GLU A 372 -13.01 -2.93 0.94
C GLU A 372 -12.25 -2.30 -0.24
N LYS A 373 -12.71 -2.52 -1.49
CA LYS A 373 -12.26 -1.81 -2.69
C LYS A 373 -13.37 -0.89 -3.17
N ILE A 374 -13.02 0.29 -3.67
CA ILE A 374 -13.99 1.13 -4.39
C ILE A 374 -14.04 0.65 -5.84
N GLU A 375 -15.20 0.17 -6.26
CA GLU A 375 -15.48 -0.09 -7.66
C GLU A 375 -15.75 1.26 -8.35
N LEU A 376 -14.87 1.59 -9.29
CA LEU A 376 -15.12 2.69 -10.21
C LEU A 376 -16.01 2.12 -11.31
N GLU A 377 -17.16 2.77 -11.58
CA GLU A 377 -17.92 2.49 -12.80
C GLU A 377 -16.94 2.59 -13.98
N GLU A 378 -16.84 1.52 -14.77
CA GLU A 378 -15.88 1.44 -15.87
C GLU A 378 -15.97 2.71 -16.71
N THR A 379 -14.94 3.54 -16.69
CA THR A 379 -14.64 4.33 -17.88
C THR A 379 -14.32 3.30 -18.94
N VAL A 380 -15.31 3.01 -19.77
CA VAL A 380 -15.23 2.20 -20.99
C VAL A 380 -13.79 2.26 -21.49
N PRO A 381 -13.06 1.12 -21.57
CA PRO A 381 -11.79 1.09 -22.24
C PRO A 381 -12.04 1.75 -23.59
N LEU A 382 -11.37 2.88 -23.86
CA LEU A 382 -11.50 3.54 -25.14
C LEU A 382 -11.12 2.49 -26.20
N LEU A 383 -12.14 1.94 -26.85
CA LEU A 383 -12.05 1.11 -28.04
C LEU A 383 -11.41 2.00 -29.10
N TRP A 384 -10.09 1.90 -29.22
CA TRP A 384 -9.38 2.24 -30.45
C TRP A 384 -8.40 1.11 -30.79
N GLU A 385 -8.91 -0.13 -30.81
CA GLU A 385 -8.44 -1.08 -31.81
C GLU A 385 -9.37 -0.92 -33.03
N GLN A 386 -9.04 0.03 -33.90
CA GLN A 386 -9.36 0.08 -35.33
C GLN A 386 -8.90 1.44 -35.88
N ASP A 387 -7.62 1.50 -36.28
CA ASP A 387 -7.20 1.78 -37.67
C ASP A 387 -5.68 1.63 -37.81
#